data_AF-A0A1H2FWX2-F1
#
_entry.id   AF-A0A1H2FWX2-F1
#
_cell.length_a   1.000
_cell.length_b   1.000
_cell.length_c   1.000
_cell.angle_alpha   90.00
_cell.angle_beta   90.00
_cell.angle_gamma   90.00
#
_symmetry.space_group_name_H-M   'P 1'
#
loop_
_entity.id
_entity.type
_entity.pdbx_description
1 polymer ?
#
loop_
_entity_poly.entity_id
_entity_poly.type
_entity_poly.pdbx_seq_one_letter_code
_entity_poly.pdbx_strand_id
1 'polypeptide(L)'
;MLHLTIGNALIGVVEGLLIAWLFKLPKKRCLLLLIPANYFSTWVGGFFGQSWLVVQLPITLNNGWTWFWILVGITYCMTLVLEWPFIAWCFRGDEKWKSKSIKATLISQTASYVVVFGWYWIASGTTLYTQMHVVPLADIPFPPEVRVYFISPVDGNVYEKTSSAELAQKRWELHSLHKGDRLFVRPNSNGNGWDLMALLNGKDQRELKIGMQVVAAPDPRSLITDPPQYQATNMNFGEVAKLGDASKSPWQCWIGFWAVNGLEAENRDTKEKIHFSYETPFGMWYIRNGIQLPSDKVLFQLGWDQIPSPSTHVGQGAAEPLSHRRLARGGAAEGFGQRHVDVGWVPPPIDPLREAAERLPPLHNVRARRASRPG
;
A
#
# COMPACT_ATOMS: atom_id res chain seq x y z
N MET A 1 -5.87 -20.24 2.68
CA MET A 1 -6.49 -21.29 3.53
C MET A 1 -5.76 -22.63 3.48
N LEU A 2 -5.48 -23.20 2.29
CA LEU A 2 -4.75 -24.48 2.19
C LEU A 2 -3.33 -24.42 2.80
N HIS A 3 -2.60 -23.31 2.59
CA HIS A 3 -1.27 -23.14 3.19
C HIS A 3 -1.33 -22.97 4.72
N LEU A 4 -2.35 -22.30 5.27
CA LEU A 4 -2.54 -22.12 6.72
C LEU A 4 -2.85 -23.44 7.44
N THR A 5 -3.38 -24.41 6.71
CA THR A 5 -3.66 -25.75 7.25
C THR A 5 -2.46 -26.66 7.01
N ILE A 6 -2.14 -27.02 5.78
CA ILE A 6 -1.10 -28.01 5.50
C ILE A 6 0.31 -27.45 5.76
N GLY A 7 0.56 -26.20 5.41
CA GLY A 7 1.89 -25.58 5.56
C GLY A 7 2.34 -25.52 7.01
N ASN A 8 1.45 -25.11 7.92
CA ASN A 8 1.75 -25.05 9.35
C ASN A 8 2.07 -26.43 9.96
N ALA A 9 1.33 -27.47 9.55
CA ALA A 9 1.64 -28.83 9.98
C ALA A 9 3.02 -29.28 9.48
N LEU A 10 3.37 -28.98 8.23
CA LEU A 10 4.69 -29.30 7.67
C LEU A 10 5.81 -28.55 8.40
N ILE A 11 5.61 -27.26 8.70
CA ILE A 11 6.58 -26.46 9.48
C ILE A 11 6.77 -27.10 10.86
N GLY A 12 5.68 -27.38 11.60
CA GLY A 12 5.77 -28.03 12.91
C GLY A 12 6.43 -29.42 12.87
N VAL A 13 6.26 -30.18 11.78
CA VAL A 13 6.98 -31.44 11.56
C VAL A 13 8.47 -31.21 11.38
N VAL A 14 8.87 -30.27 10.51
CA VAL A 14 10.28 -29.95 10.25
C VAL A 14 10.96 -29.45 11.54
N GLU A 15 10.33 -28.54 12.27
CA GLU A 15 10.78 -28.05 13.57
C GLU A 15 10.93 -29.17 14.60
N GLY A 16 9.90 -30.02 14.72
CA GLY A 16 9.90 -31.13 15.65
C GLY A 16 11.03 -32.13 15.36
N LEU A 17 11.29 -32.41 14.08
CA LEU A 17 12.41 -33.25 13.65
C LEU A 17 13.76 -32.58 13.89
N LEU A 18 13.89 -31.28 13.62
CA LEU A 18 15.10 -30.50 13.84
C LEU A 18 15.50 -30.51 15.31
N ILE A 19 14.56 -30.20 16.22
CA ILE A 19 14.82 -30.21 17.66
C ILE A 19 15.12 -31.64 18.15
N ALA A 20 14.35 -32.63 17.71
CA ALA A 20 14.57 -34.02 18.09
C ALA A 20 15.97 -34.50 17.69
N TRP A 21 16.45 -34.10 16.51
CA TRP A 21 17.78 -34.43 16.02
C TRP A 21 18.89 -33.69 16.81
N LEU A 22 18.80 -32.36 16.91
CA LEU A 22 19.84 -31.53 17.57
C LEU A 22 20.02 -31.87 19.05
N PHE A 23 18.92 -32.16 19.75
CA PHE A 23 18.92 -32.36 21.20
C PHE A 23 18.71 -33.82 21.61
N LYS A 24 18.67 -34.76 20.64
CA LYS A 24 18.48 -36.20 20.85
C LYS A 24 17.20 -36.52 21.65
N LEU A 25 16.12 -35.79 21.39
CA LEU A 25 14.83 -36.01 22.03
C LEU A 25 13.97 -37.04 21.28
N PRO A 26 12.96 -37.66 21.93
CA PRO A 26 12.05 -38.57 21.26
C PRO A 26 11.23 -37.86 20.17
N LYS A 27 11.43 -38.25 18.90
CA LYS A 27 10.78 -37.64 17.73
C LYS A 27 9.26 -37.51 17.88
N LYS A 28 8.57 -38.58 18.33
CA LYS A 28 7.12 -38.59 18.52
C LYS A 28 6.65 -37.48 19.46
N ARG A 29 7.40 -37.21 20.54
CA ARG A 29 7.07 -36.17 21.51
C ARG A 29 7.21 -34.78 20.91
N CYS A 30 8.31 -34.52 20.21
CA CYS A 30 8.54 -33.24 19.55
C CYS A 30 7.48 -32.95 18.48
N LEU A 31 7.14 -33.93 17.65
CA LEU A 31 6.11 -33.79 16.62
C LEU A 31 4.72 -33.50 17.20
N LEU A 32 4.31 -34.27 18.23
CA LEU A 32 3.00 -34.10 18.86
C LEU A 32 2.84 -32.74 19.56
N LEU A 33 3.94 -32.09 19.95
CA LEU A 33 3.90 -30.79 20.63
C LEU A 33 4.08 -29.62 19.66
N LEU A 34 4.95 -29.73 18.66
CA LEU A 34 5.26 -28.61 17.78
C LEU A 34 4.24 -28.37 16.67
N ILE A 35 3.55 -29.42 16.20
CA ILE A 35 2.44 -29.23 15.26
C ILE A 35 1.35 -28.34 15.91
N PRO A 36 0.80 -28.66 17.10
CA PRO A 36 -0.15 -27.78 17.77
C PRO A 36 0.42 -26.40 18.12
N ALA A 37 1.71 -26.32 18.51
CA ALA A 37 2.35 -25.04 18.84
C ALA A 37 2.32 -24.07 17.66
N ASN A 38 2.65 -24.55 16.46
CA ASN A 38 2.66 -23.75 15.24
C ASN A 38 1.26 -23.26 14.83
N TYR A 39 0.23 -24.11 14.99
CA TYR A 39 -1.16 -23.69 14.80
C TYR A 39 -1.59 -22.65 15.84
N PHE A 40 -1.24 -22.88 17.11
CA PHE A 40 -1.58 -21.98 18.19
C PHE A 40 -0.97 -20.59 17.97
N SER A 41 0.33 -20.52 17.65
CA SER A 41 1.01 -19.25 17.37
C SER A 41 0.44 -18.55 16.14
N THR A 42 0.10 -19.29 15.09
CA THR A 42 -0.54 -18.73 13.89
C THR A 42 -1.93 -18.18 14.19
N TRP A 43 -2.74 -18.88 14.96
CA TRP A 43 -4.09 -18.42 15.32
C TRP A 43 -4.02 -17.16 16.16
N VAL A 44 -3.21 -17.16 17.22
CA VAL A 44 -2.98 -15.98 18.04
C VAL A 44 -2.45 -14.83 17.18
N GLY A 45 -1.44 -15.07 16.34
CA GLY A 45 -0.88 -14.06 15.47
C GLY A 45 -1.86 -13.51 14.43
N GLY A 46 -2.72 -14.36 13.85
CA GLY A 46 -3.76 -13.94 12.92
C GLY A 46 -4.83 -13.08 13.59
N PHE A 47 -5.37 -13.54 14.72
CA PHE A 47 -6.41 -12.82 15.46
C PHE A 47 -5.91 -11.48 16.02
N PHE A 48 -4.72 -11.44 16.59
CA PHE A 48 -4.18 -10.20 17.18
C PHE A 48 -3.53 -9.28 16.12
N GLY A 49 -2.77 -9.85 15.19
CA GLY A 49 -1.99 -9.09 14.21
C GLY A 49 -2.87 -8.35 13.21
N GLN A 50 -3.72 -9.06 12.45
CA GLN A 50 -4.45 -8.45 11.34
C GLN A 50 -5.61 -7.56 11.81
N SER A 51 -6.37 -7.98 12.81
CA SER A 51 -7.58 -7.27 13.24
C SER A 51 -7.29 -6.08 14.13
N TRP A 52 -6.31 -6.19 15.03
CA TRP A 52 -6.09 -5.19 16.07
C TRP A 52 -4.85 -4.34 15.78
N LEU A 53 -3.71 -4.98 15.50
CA LEU A 53 -2.46 -4.24 15.33
C LEU A 53 -2.46 -3.40 14.06
N VAL A 54 -2.71 -4.01 12.89
CA VAL A 54 -2.60 -3.31 11.59
C VAL A 54 -3.60 -2.15 11.46
N VAL A 55 -4.80 -2.28 12.04
CA VAL A 55 -5.84 -1.23 11.96
C VAL A 55 -5.47 0.03 12.75
N GLN A 56 -4.69 -0.12 13.81
CA GLN A 56 -4.30 1.00 14.68
C GLN A 56 -3.01 1.69 14.24
N LEU A 57 -2.25 1.07 13.34
CA LEU A 57 -0.99 1.62 12.88
C LEU A 57 -1.24 2.70 11.82
N PRO A 58 -0.61 3.89 11.95
CA PRO A 58 -0.70 4.94 10.94
C PRO A 58 0.20 4.62 9.74
N ILE A 59 -0.14 3.55 9.02
CA ILE A 59 0.60 3.07 7.85
C ILE A 59 0.28 4.00 6.67
N THR A 60 1.29 4.73 6.24
CA THR A 60 1.27 5.65 5.11
C THR A 60 2.28 5.20 4.06
N LEU A 61 2.19 5.73 2.84
CA LEU A 61 3.14 5.43 1.77
C LEU A 61 4.61 5.71 2.18
N ASN A 62 4.84 6.68 3.06
CA ASN A 62 6.19 7.08 3.46
C ASN A 62 6.80 6.20 4.57
N ASN A 63 5.97 5.51 5.36
CA ASN A 63 6.43 4.74 6.51
C ASN A 63 6.05 3.25 6.45
N GLY A 64 5.29 2.81 5.44
CA GLY A 64 4.79 1.44 5.39
C GLY A 64 5.90 0.40 5.28
N TRP A 65 7.01 0.73 4.61
CA TRP A 65 8.18 -0.15 4.57
C TRP A 65 8.84 -0.34 5.94
N THR A 66 8.96 0.74 6.72
CA THR A 66 9.49 0.67 8.09
C THR A 66 8.56 -0.17 8.97
N TRP A 67 7.24 0.06 8.88
CA TRP A 67 6.26 -0.73 9.61
C TRP A 67 6.28 -2.21 9.23
N PHE A 68 6.48 -2.55 7.96
CA PHE A 68 6.65 -3.93 7.53
C PHE A 68 7.78 -4.62 8.30
N TRP A 69 8.97 -4.02 8.39
CA TRP A 69 10.10 -4.61 9.13
C TRP A 69 9.88 -4.66 10.64
N ILE A 70 9.22 -3.65 11.22
CA ILE A 70 8.83 -3.67 12.64
C ILE A 70 7.89 -4.85 12.90
N LEU A 71 6.89 -5.08 12.04
CA LEU A 71 5.93 -6.17 12.17
C LEU A 71 6.56 -7.54 11.97
N VAL A 72 7.54 -7.67 11.07
CA VAL A 72 8.40 -8.86 10.95
C VAL A 72 9.07 -9.16 12.30
N GLY A 73 9.72 -8.16 12.91
CA GLY A 73 10.38 -8.31 14.20
C GLY A 73 9.41 -8.66 15.35
N ILE A 74 8.27 -7.98 15.43
CA ILE A 74 7.25 -8.22 16.46
C ILE A 74 6.69 -9.64 16.34
N THR A 75 6.31 -10.06 15.12
CA THR A 75 5.74 -11.39 14.92
C THR A 75 6.74 -12.50 15.20
N TYR A 76 8.02 -12.31 14.82
CA TYR A 76 9.09 -13.23 15.21
C TYR A 76 9.23 -13.34 16.74
N CYS A 77 9.33 -12.22 17.46
CA CYS A 77 9.41 -12.22 18.92
C CYS A 77 8.18 -12.87 19.58
N MET A 78 6.99 -12.61 19.03
CA MET A 78 5.76 -13.22 19.52
C MET A 78 5.76 -14.73 19.33
N THR A 79 6.20 -15.26 18.17
CA THR A 79 6.33 -16.72 17.95
C THR A 79 7.28 -17.37 18.94
N LEU A 80 8.43 -16.75 19.23
CA LEU A 80 9.37 -17.23 20.26
C LEU A 80 8.67 -17.38 21.62
N VAL A 81 7.90 -16.37 22.04
CA VAL A 81 7.21 -16.37 23.35
C VAL A 81 6.08 -17.40 23.39
N LEU A 82 5.25 -17.47 22.33
CA LEU A 82 4.08 -18.34 22.29
C LEU A 82 4.44 -19.82 22.17
N GLU A 83 5.50 -20.15 21.44
CA GLU A 83 5.89 -21.54 21.20
C GLU A 83 6.88 -22.09 22.24
N TRP A 84 7.59 -21.22 22.95
CA TRP A 84 8.53 -21.63 24.00
C TRP A 84 7.93 -22.60 25.03
N PRO A 85 6.69 -22.46 25.54
CA PRO A 85 6.10 -23.42 26.48
C PRO A 85 6.03 -24.85 25.93
N PHE A 86 5.73 -25.02 24.64
CA PHE A 86 5.63 -26.32 23.99
C PHE A 86 7.02 -26.96 23.80
N ILE A 87 7.99 -26.14 23.40
CA ILE A 87 9.39 -26.57 23.28
C ILE A 87 9.95 -26.91 24.65
N ALA A 88 9.72 -26.08 25.67
CA ALA A 88 10.10 -26.35 27.05
C ALA A 88 9.50 -27.67 27.57
N TRP A 89 8.25 -27.96 27.20
CA TRP A 89 7.62 -29.23 27.52
C TRP A 89 8.34 -30.42 26.90
N CYS A 90 8.96 -30.29 25.72
CA CYS A 90 9.78 -31.36 25.12
C CYS A 90 10.98 -31.74 26.01
N PHE A 91 11.55 -30.77 26.73
CA PHE A 91 12.71 -30.95 27.63
C PHE A 91 12.33 -31.27 29.08
N ARG A 92 11.04 -31.41 29.42
CA ARG A 92 10.63 -31.73 30.79
C ARG A 92 11.27 -33.04 31.26
N GLY A 93 12.00 -32.97 32.37
CA GLY A 93 12.81 -34.05 32.95
C GLY A 93 14.33 -33.84 32.81
N ASP A 94 14.77 -32.90 31.97
CA ASP A 94 16.18 -32.54 31.82
C ASP A 94 16.60 -31.49 32.87
N GLU A 95 17.74 -31.69 33.54
CA GLU A 95 18.26 -30.75 34.55
C GLU A 95 18.53 -29.35 33.95
N LYS A 96 18.94 -29.30 32.67
CA LYS A 96 19.28 -28.06 31.95
C LYS A 96 18.13 -27.61 31.02
N TRP A 97 16.90 -28.03 31.30
CA TRP A 97 15.75 -27.81 30.41
C TRP A 97 15.55 -26.34 30.01
N LYS A 98 15.74 -25.38 30.93
CA LYS A 98 15.54 -23.94 30.63
C LYS A 98 16.50 -23.43 29.56
N SER A 99 17.80 -23.69 29.72
CA SER A 99 18.81 -23.24 28.76
C SER A 99 18.65 -23.96 27.42
N LYS A 100 18.38 -25.26 27.44
CA LYS A 100 18.15 -26.05 26.23
C LYS A 100 16.88 -25.62 25.50
N SER A 101 15.78 -25.35 26.20
CA SER A 101 14.53 -24.94 25.57
C SER A 101 14.61 -23.56 24.94
N ILE A 102 15.29 -22.60 25.57
CA ILE A 102 15.53 -21.27 24.98
C ILE A 102 16.36 -21.41 23.69
N LYS A 103 17.48 -22.16 23.74
CA LYS A 103 18.32 -22.40 22.55
C LYS A 103 17.55 -23.11 21.44
N ALA A 104 16.79 -24.16 21.79
CA ALA A 104 15.98 -24.90 20.85
C ALA A 104 14.89 -24.03 20.20
N THR A 105 14.25 -23.16 20.99
CA THR A 105 13.26 -22.20 20.49
C THR A 105 13.89 -21.24 19.51
N LEU A 106 15.01 -20.61 19.87
CA LEU A 106 15.71 -19.68 18.97
C LEU A 106 16.14 -20.35 17.66
N ILE A 107 16.76 -21.53 17.73
CA ILE A 107 17.23 -22.24 16.52
C ILE A 107 16.04 -22.65 15.64
N SER A 108 15.03 -23.28 16.23
CA SER A 108 13.87 -23.77 15.48
C SER A 108 13.10 -22.64 14.83
N GLN A 109 12.78 -21.58 15.59
CA GLN A 109 12.03 -20.45 15.06
C GLN A 109 12.85 -19.68 14.02
N THR A 110 14.17 -19.49 14.21
CA THR A 110 15.01 -18.85 13.18
C THR A 110 14.99 -19.65 11.88
N ALA A 111 15.15 -20.97 11.96
CA ALA A 111 15.16 -21.83 10.77
C ALA A 111 13.81 -21.77 10.03
N SER A 112 12.70 -21.90 10.75
CA SER A 112 11.36 -21.80 10.17
C SER A 112 11.08 -20.43 9.61
N TYR A 113 11.47 -19.37 10.32
CA TYR A 113 11.22 -18.00 9.89
C TYR A 113 11.99 -17.67 8.62
N VAL A 114 13.22 -18.16 8.45
CA VAL A 114 13.97 -18.02 7.17
C VAL A 114 13.21 -18.65 6.01
N VAL A 115 12.69 -19.87 6.20
CA VAL A 115 11.94 -20.58 5.16
C VAL A 115 10.62 -19.87 4.85
N VAL A 116 9.86 -19.52 5.88
CA VAL A 116 8.56 -18.85 5.77
C VAL A 116 8.72 -17.46 5.17
N PHE A 117 9.69 -16.69 5.64
CA PHE A 117 10.00 -15.37 5.10
C PHE A 117 10.39 -15.47 3.63
N GLY A 118 11.30 -16.37 3.26
CA GLY A 118 11.70 -16.56 1.86
C GLY A 118 10.51 -16.96 0.97
N TRP A 119 9.65 -17.86 1.44
CA TRP A 119 8.45 -18.26 0.71
C TRP A 119 7.48 -17.09 0.48
N TYR A 120 7.13 -16.36 1.55
CA TYR A 120 6.22 -15.21 1.43
C TYR A 120 6.85 -14.05 0.66
N TRP A 121 8.15 -13.86 0.76
CA TRP A 121 8.87 -12.84 0.00
C TRP A 121 8.71 -13.06 -1.51
N ILE A 122 8.85 -14.30 -1.98
CA ILE A 122 8.64 -14.65 -3.41
C ILE A 122 7.19 -14.40 -3.85
N ALA A 123 6.23 -14.59 -2.95
CA ALA A 123 4.80 -14.36 -3.24
C ALA A 123 4.34 -12.92 -3.02
N SER A 124 5.18 -12.04 -2.46
CA SER A 124 4.82 -10.67 -2.10
C SER A 124 5.06 -9.70 -3.26
N GLY A 125 4.19 -8.70 -3.36
CA GLY A 125 4.41 -7.53 -4.21
C GLY A 125 5.13 -6.46 -3.42
N THR A 126 6.42 -6.23 -3.68
CA THR A 126 7.23 -5.21 -2.96
C THR A 126 7.80 -4.15 -3.88
N THR A 127 7.42 -4.17 -5.16
CA THR A 127 7.97 -3.28 -6.19
C THR A 127 7.68 -1.81 -5.92
N LEU A 128 6.60 -1.47 -5.23
CA LEU A 128 6.31 -0.09 -4.80
C LEU A 128 7.43 0.51 -3.93
N TYR A 129 8.08 -0.28 -3.08
CA TYR A 129 9.11 0.21 -2.17
C TYR A 129 10.54 -0.09 -2.63
N THR A 130 10.70 -1.02 -3.56
CA THR A 130 12.02 -1.47 -4.02
C THR A 130 12.41 -0.91 -5.38
N GLN A 131 11.44 -0.42 -6.18
CA GLN A 131 11.67 0.02 -7.55
C GLN A 131 11.12 1.43 -7.85
N MET A 132 10.33 2.02 -6.95
CA MET A 132 9.74 3.34 -7.12
C MET A 132 10.34 4.36 -6.16
N HIS A 133 10.34 5.62 -6.55
CA HIS A 133 10.62 6.73 -5.66
C HIS A 133 9.33 7.40 -5.24
N VAL A 134 9.08 7.45 -3.93
CA VAL A 134 7.96 8.22 -3.41
C VAL A 134 8.39 9.68 -3.34
N VAL A 135 7.70 10.54 -4.09
CA VAL A 135 7.99 11.97 -4.16
C VAL A 135 6.82 12.80 -3.62
N PRO A 136 7.08 14.02 -3.11
CA PRO A 136 6.04 15.00 -2.86
C PRO A 136 5.17 15.25 -4.09
N LEU A 137 3.87 15.46 -3.93
CA LEU A 137 3.01 15.75 -5.10
C LEU A 137 3.44 16.99 -5.87
N ALA A 138 4.04 17.98 -5.20
CA ALA A 138 4.54 19.20 -5.85
C ALA A 138 5.59 18.91 -6.92
N ASP A 139 6.30 17.77 -6.81
CA ASP A 139 7.34 17.35 -7.75
C ASP A 139 6.78 16.60 -8.96
N ILE A 140 5.46 16.35 -8.99
CA ILE A 140 4.76 15.72 -10.11
C ILE A 140 3.86 16.74 -10.79
N PRO A 141 4.35 17.44 -11.81
CA PRO A 141 3.54 18.42 -12.51
C PRO A 141 2.43 17.73 -13.30
N PHE A 142 1.18 18.06 -12.99
CA PHE A 142 0.04 17.66 -13.81
C PHE A 142 0.06 18.43 -15.14
N PRO A 143 -0.47 17.83 -16.23
CA PRO A 143 -0.76 18.61 -17.43
C PRO A 143 -1.75 19.76 -17.09
N PRO A 144 -1.53 20.99 -17.58
CA PRO A 144 -2.31 22.16 -17.18
C PRO A 144 -3.81 22.10 -17.50
N GLU A 145 -4.17 21.31 -18.50
CA GLU A 145 -5.53 21.01 -18.91
C GLU A 145 -6.24 19.98 -18.01
N VAL A 146 -5.50 19.26 -17.15
CA VAL A 146 -6.08 18.24 -16.28
C VAL A 146 -6.61 18.86 -14.99
N ARG A 147 -7.83 18.45 -14.65
CA ARG A 147 -8.51 18.76 -13.38
C ARG A 147 -8.74 17.45 -12.63
N VAL A 148 -8.31 17.39 -11.37
CA VAL A 148 -8.50 16.22 -10.50
C VAL A 148 -9.53 16.56 -9.45
N TYR A 149 -10.60 15.79 -9.38
CA TYR A 149 -11.63 15.91 -8.35
C TYR A 149 -11.53 14.74 -7.38
N PHE A 150 -11.63 15.01 -6.09
CA PHE A 150 -11.58 13.98 -5.05
C PHE A 150 -12.44 14.35 -3.85
N ILE A 151 -12.87 13.32 -3.10
CA ILE A 151 -13.53 13.48 -1.80
C ILE A 151 -12.43 13.55 -0.74
N SER A 152 -12.41 14.64 0.02
CA SER A 152 -11.44 14.83 1.10
C SER A 152 -11.75 13.87 2.25
N PRO A 153 -10.75 13.13 2.78
CA PRO A 153 -10.97 12.20 3.89
C PRO A 153 -11.21 12.93 5.23
N VAL A 154 -10.99 14.25 5.30
CA VAL A 154 -11.09 15.02 6.54
C VAL A 154 -12.52 15.48 6.81
N ASP A 155 -13.19 16.01 5.78
CA ASP A 155 -14.51 16.62 5.89
C ASP A 155 -15.55 16.01 4.93
N GLY A 156 -15.13 15.07 4.08
CA GLY A 156 -15.99 14.39 3.13
C GLY A 156 -16.48 15.27 1.98
N ASN A 157 -15.86 16.44 1.79
CA ASN A 157 -16.25 17.40 0.75
C ASN A 157 -15.47 17.17 -0.54
N VAL A 158 -15.96 17.72 -1.65
CA VAL A 158 -15.31 17.57 -2.95
C VAL A 158 -14.35 18.73 -3.19
N TYR A 159 -13.11 18.37 -3.49
CA TYR A 159 -12.02 19.28 -3.80
C TYR A 159 -11.58 19.13 -5.24
N GLU A 160 -11.09 20.22 -5.82
CA GLU A 160 -10.44 20.25 -7.13
C GLU A 160 -8.96 20.57 -6.95
N LYS A 161 -8.12 19.81 -7.66
CA LYS A 161 -6.71 20.12 -7.83
C LYS A 161 -6.39 20.35 -9.31
N THR A 162 -5.57 21.35 -9.56
CA THR A 162 -5.07 21.76 -10.88
C THR A 162 -3.54 21.75 -10.84
N SER A 163 -2.87 21.70 -11.99
CA SER A 163 -1.40 21.68 -12.03
C SER A 163 -0.75 22.91 -11.41
N SER A 164 -1.40 24.07 -11.50
CA SER A 164 -0.88 25.35 -11.00
C SER A 164 -1.20 25.62 -9.54
N ALA A 165 -2.11 24.84 -8.94
CA ALA A 165 -2.57 25.09 -7.59
C ALA A 165 -1.73 24.31 -6.58
N GLU A 166 -1.02 25.04 -5.72
CA GLU A 166 -0.28 24.48 -4.58
C GLU A 166 -1.23 23.71 -3.65
N LEU A 167 -2.42 24.29 -3.40
CA LEU A 167 -3.47 23.75 -2.54
C LEU A 167 -4.73 23.38 -3.34
N ALA A 168 -5.37 22.28 -2.96
CA ALA A 168 -6.66 21.90 -3.50
C ALA A 168 -7.75 22.87 -3.04
N GLN A 169 -8.68 23.23 -3.93
CA GLN A 169 -9.77 24.15 -3.64
C GLN A 169 -11.04 23.36 -3.36
N LYS A 170 -11.71 23.63 -2.22
CA LYS A 170 -13.05 23.08 -1.96
C LYS A 170 -14.00 23.61 -3.02
N ARG A 171 -14.72 22.71 -3.69
CA ARG A 171 -15.69 23.06 -4.72
C ARG A 171 -17.12 22.80 -4.28
N TRP A 172 -17.37 21.69 -3.58
CA TRP A 172 -18.72 21.31 -3.15
C TRP A 172 -18.74 20.69 -1.77
N GLU A 173 -19.83 20.91 -1.05
CA GLU A 173 -20.12 20.30 0.24
C GLU A 173 -20.88 18.99 0.03
N LEU A 174 -20.21 17.88 0.34
CA LEU A 174 -20.76 16.52 0.14
C LEU A 174 -20.89 15.76 1.46
N HIS A 175 -20.06 16.09 2.47
CA HIS A 175 -20.07 15.47 3.81
C HIS A 175 -20.05 13.94 3.80
N SER A 176 -19.36 13.36 2.82
CA SER A 176 -19.26 11.93 2.58
C SER A 176 -17.97 11.38 3.18
N LEU A 177 -18.08 10.75 4.35
CA LEU A 177 -16.96 10.14 5.06
C LEU A 177 -16.91 8.61 4.91
N HIS A 178 -17.82 8.03 4.13
CA HIS A 178 -17.91 6.60 4.00
C HIS A 178 -16.89 6.10 2.96
N LYS A 179 -16.07 5.10 3.32
CA LYS A 179 -14.94 4.60 2.51
C LYS A 179 -15.32 4.06 1.13
N GLY A 180 -16.60 3.71 0.95
CA GLY A 180 -17.12 3.23 -0.33
C GLY A 180 -17.63 4.33 -1.25
N ASP A 181 -17.62 5.58 -0.80
CA ASP A 181 -18.12 6.72 -1.56
C ASP A 181 -17.07 7.18 -2.56
N ARG A 182 -17.52 7.62 -3.72
CA ARG A 182 -16.62 7.88 -4.86
C ARG A 182 -17.18 8.92 -5.81
N LEU A 183 -16.28 9.55 -6.56
CA LEU A 183 -16.62 10.38 -7.70
C LEU A 183 -16.45 9.60 -9.00
N PHE A 184 -17.32 9.87 -9.96
CA PHE A 184 -17.22 9.36 -11.32
C PHE A 184 -17.83 10.36 -12.29
N VAL A 185 -17.62 10.16 -13.59
CA VAL A 185 -18.18 11.02 -14.64
C VAL A 185 -19.12 10.22 -15.52
N ARG A 186 -20.20 10.84 -15.96
CA ARG A 186 -21.20 10.24 -16.87
C ARG A 186 -21.48 11.18 -18.03
N PRO A 187 -21.75 10.68 -19.25
CA PRO A 187 -22.21 11.54 -20.34
C PRO A 187 -23.44 12.33 -19.91
N ASN A 188 -23.47 13.62 -20.21
CA ASN A 188 -24.62 14.44 -19.90
C ASN A 188 -25.82 14.05 -20.80
N SER A 189 -27.03 14.37 -20.36
CA SER A 189 -28.28 14.08 -21.11
C SER A 189 -28.33 14.71 -22.51
N ASN A 190 -27.54 15.75 -22.73
CA ASN A 190 -27.54 16.54 -23.96
C ASN A 190 -26.50 16.05 -24.98
N GLY A 191 -25.70 15.03 -24.65
CA GLY A 191 -24.66 14.44 -25.50
C GLY A 191 -23.41 15.30 -25.73
N ASN A 192 -23.35 16.53 -25.19
CA ASN A 192 -22.30 17.52 -25.49
C ASN A 192 -21.25 17.67 -24.39
N GLY A 193 -21.18 16.74 -23.43
CA GLY A 193 -20.22 16.82 -22.34
C GLY A 193 -20.44 15.75 -21.28
N TRP A 194 -19.81 15.95 -20.13
CA TRP A 194 -19.82 14.99 -19.02
C TRP A 194 -20.21 15.66 -17.72
N ASP A 195 -21.06 15.01 -16.94
CA ASP A 195 -21.45 15.40 -15.59
C ASP A 195 -20.57 14.68 -14.55
N LEU A 196 -20.06 15.43 -13.58
CA LEU A 196 -19.44 14.87 -12.37
C LEU A 196 -20.52 14.37 -11.42
N MET A 197 -20.41 13.11 -11.02
CA MET A 197 -21.35 12.40 -10.18
C MET A 197 -20.65 11.91 -8.91
N ALA A 198 -21.34 11.93 -7.77
CA ALA A 198 -20.94 11.19 -6.59
C ALA A 198 -21.82 9.95 -6.42
N LEU A 199 -21.20 8.81 -6.13
CA LEU A 199 -21.89 7.62 -5.69
C LEU A 199 -21.69 7.46 -4.18
N LEU A 200 -22.77 7.62 -3.42
CA LEU A 200 -22.76 7.50 -1.96
C LEU A 200 -23.24 6.10 -1.57
N ASN A 201 -22.38 5.34 -0.91
CA ASN A 201 -22.57 3.95 -0.54
C ASN A 201 -23.15 3.89 0.89
N GLY A 202 -24.41 4.32 1.03
CA GLY A 202 -25.19 4.27 2.28
C GLY A 202 -26.24 3.16 2.28
N LYS A 203 -27.26 3.28 3.16
CA LYS A 203 -28.44 2.38 3.14
C LYS A 203 -29.20 2.43 1.81
N ASP A 204 -29.20 3.60 1.17
CA ASP A 204 -29.67 3.81 -0.18
C ASP A 204 -28.49 4.28 -1.01
N GLN A 205 -28.12 3.53 -2.04
CA GLN A 205 -27.14 3.97 -3.02
C GLN A 205 -27.73 5.19 -3.76
N ARG A 206 -27.09 6.35 -3.64
CA ARG A 206 -27.56 7.60 -4.25
C ARG A 206 -26.49 8.16 -5.18
N GLU A 207 -26.94 8.59 -6.35
CA GLU A 207 -26.13 9.33 -7.31
C GLU A 207 -26.48 10.82 -7.22
N LEU A 208 -25.47 11.66 -6.98
CA LEU A 208 -25.63 13.11 -6.94
C LEU A 208 -24.88 13.73 -8.11
N LYS A 209 -25.59 14.48 -8.95
CA LYS A 209 -24.96 15.35 -9.96
C LYS A 209 -24.38 16.57 -9.25
N ILE A 210 -23.05 16.67 -9.25
CA ILE A 210 -22.31 17.73 -8.58
C ILE A 210 -22.12 18.96 -9.51
N GLY A 211 -22.22 18.73 -10.82
CA GLY A 211 -22.34 19.78 -11.83
C GLY A 211 -21.00 20.25 -12.38
N MET A 212 -20.78 20.00 -13.67
CA MET A 212 -19.81 20.62 -14.59
C MET A 212 -20.05 20.02 -15.98
N GLN A 213 -19.68 20.72 -17.06
CA GLN A 213 -19.47 20.07 -18.36
C GLN A 213 -17.96 19.88 -18.51
N VAL A 214 -17.48 18.64 -18.45
CA VAL A 214 -16.08 18.34 -18.76
C VAL A 214 -15.91 18.17 -20.27
N VAL A 215 -14.80 18.68 -20.82
CA VAL A 215 -14.49 18.63 -22.27
C VAL A 215 -14.14 17.20 -22.72
N ALA A 216 -13.53 16.42 -21.84
CA ALA A 216 -13.22 15.01 -22.06
C ALA A 216 -13.27 14.24 -20.75
N ALA A 217 -13.71 12.99 -20.80
CA ALA A 217 -13.68 12.05 -19.69
C ALA A 217 -12.96 10.77 -20.11
N PRO A 218 -12.49 9.96 -19.14
CA PRO A 218 -12.00 8.61 -19.44
C PRO A 218 -13.11 7.80 -20.12
N ASP A 219 -12.81 7.11 -21.22
CA ASP A 219 -13.82 6.33 -21.98
C ASP A 219 -14.37 5.19 -21.10
N PRO A 220 -15.68 5.16 -20.76
CA PRO A 220 -16.27 4.09 -19.97
C PRO A 220 -16.15 2.71 -20.64
N ARG A 221 -15.97 2.66 -21.96
CA ARG A 221 -15.82 1.43 -22.74
C ARG A 221 -14.42 0.82 -22.68
N SER A 222 -13.45 1.49 -22.06
CA SER A 222 -12.10 0.91 -21.86
C SER A 222 -12.05 -0.10 -20.71
N LEU A 223 -13.18 -0.38 -20.05
CA LEU A 223 -13.30 -1.44 -19.06
C LEU A 223 -13.55 -2.79 -19.75
N ILE A 224 -13.10 -3.89 -19.13
CA ILE A 224 -13.04 -5.27 -19.69
C ILE A 224 -14.35 -5.77 -20.32
N THR A 225 -15.49 -5.17 -19.97
CA THR A 225 -16.80 -5.51 -20.52
C THR A 225 -17.29 -4.38 -21.41
N ASP A 226 -17.59 -4.65 -22.68
CA ASP A 226 -18.39 -3.77 -23.54
C ASP A 226 -19.78 -4.39 -23.75
N PRO A 227 -20.87 -3.75 -23.27
CA PRO A 227 -20.89 -2.51 -22.51
C PRO A 227 -20.34 -2.69 -21.09
N PRO A 228 -19.83 -1.61 -20.45
CA PRO A 228 -19.37 -1.66 -19.06
C PRO A 228 -20.50 -2.19 -18.17
N GLN A 229 -20.32 -3.37 -17.59
CA GLN A 229 -21.32 -4.00 -16.72
C GLN A 229 -21.61 -3.15 -15.49
N TYR A 230 -20.70 -2.25 -15.14
CA TYR A 230 -20.79 -1.42 -13.95
C TYR A 230 -20.26 -0.01 -14.20
N GLN A 231 -21.16 0.97 -14.14
CA GLN A 231 -20.81 2.39 -14.38
C GLN A 231 -20.00 3.03 -13.23
N ALA A 232 -19.84 2.34 -12.09
CA ALA A 232 -19.23 2.91 -10.87
C ALA A 232 -18.77 1.84 -9.85
N THR A 233 -18.15 0.73 -10.25
CA THR A 233 -17.83 -0.33 -9.29
C THR A 233 -16.63 -0.04 -8.40
N ASN A 234 -16.69 -0.62 -7.19
CA ASN A 234 -15.56 -0.88 -6.28
C ASN A 234 -14.42 -1.72 -6.91
N MET A 235 -14.53 -2.08 -8.19
CA MET A 235 -13.69 -3.06 -8.87
C MET A 235 -13.27 -2.56 -10.25
N ASN A 236 -12.70 -1.35 -10.32
CA ASN A 236 -12.06 -0.86 -11.54
C ASN A 236 -10.65 -1.48 -11.63
N PHE A 237 -10.58 -2.66 -12.25
CA PHE A 237 -9.37 -3.38 -12.64
C PHE A 237 -9.44 -3.68 -14.16
N GLY A 238 -8.30 -3.92 -14.80
CA GLY A 238 -8.18 -4.05 -16.25
C GLY A 238 -7.42 -2.90 -16.89
N GLU A 239 -7.61 -2.70 -18.20
CA GLU A 239 -6.93 -1.64 -18.95
C GLU A 239 -7.35 -0.26 -18.43
N VAL A 240 -6.35 0.59 -18.24
CA VAL A 240 -6.51 1.95 -17.71
C VAL A 240 -7.06 2.85 -18.82
N ALA A 241 -8.12 3.58 -18.51
CA ALA A 241 -8.72 4.54 -19.42
C ALA A 241 -7.75 5.68 -19.76
N LYS A 242 -7.72 6.09 -21.03
CA LYS A 242 -6.83 7.14 -21.52
C LYS A 242 -7.58 8.47 -21.67
N LEU A 243 -6.98 9.57 -21.21
CA LEU A 243 -7.57 10.92 -21.29
C LEU A 243 -6.91 11.76 -22.39
N GLY A 244 -7.72 12.28 -23.31
CA GLY A 244 -7.26 13.21 -24.35
C GLY A 244 -6.15 12.62 -25.22
N ASP A 245 -5.04 13.35 -25.34
CA ASP A 245 -3.88 12.93 -26.13
C ASP A 245 -3.15 11.69 -25.60
N ALA A 246 -3.46 11.23 -24.37
CA ALA A 246 -2.96 9.96 -23.86
C ALA A 246 -3.38 8.76 -24.75
N SER A 247 -4.48 8.90 -25.52
CA SER A 247 -4.91 7.92 -26.52
C SER A 247 -3.82 7.57 -27.56
N LYS A 248 -2.91 8.51 -27.83
CA LYS A 248 -1.76 8.34 -28.73
C LYS A 248 -0.52 7.77 -28.04
N SER A 249 -0.53 7.64 -26.71
CA SER A 249 0.62 7.12 -25.96
C SER A 249 0.88 5.66 -26.34
N PRO A 250 2.15 5.27 -26.57
CA PRO A 250 2.54 3.88 -26.83
C PRO A 250 2.43 3.00 -25.58
N TRP A 251 2.31 3.61 -24.40
CA TRP A 251 2.10 2.89 -23.15
C TRP A 251 0.67 2.38 -23.05
N GLN A 252 0.55 1.12 -22.65
CA GLN A 252 -0.67 0.54 -22.13
C GLN A 252 -0.49 0.26 -20.66
N CYS A 253 -1.53 0.54 -19.87
CA CYS A 253 -1.49 0.33 -18.44
C CYS A 253 -2.67 -0.54 -18.01
N TRP A 254 -2.45 -1.41 -17.04
CA TRP A 254 -3.44 -2.31 -16.47
C TRP A 254 -3.40 -2.29 -14.97
N ILE A 255 -4.57 -2.28 -14.35
CA ILE A 255 -4.73 -2.42 -12.91
C ILE A 255 -5.15 -3.85 -12.59
N GLY A 256 -4.48 -4.43 -11.61
CA GLY A 256 -4.75 -5.76 -11.10
C GLY A 256 -6.00 -5.86 -10.22
N PHE A 257 -6.63 -7.04 -10.24
CA PHE A 257 -7.70 -7.36 -9.30
C PHE A 257 -7.19 -7.44 -7.85
N TRP A 258 -6.05 -8.11 -7.62
CA TRP A 258 -5.43 -8.21 -6.29
C TRP A 258 -4.37 -7.12 -6.08
N ALA A 259 -3.97 -6.87 -4.83
CA ALA A 259 -2.98 -5.83 -4.52
C ALA A 259 -1.59 -6.20 -5.06
N VAL A 260 -1.24 -7.49 -5.08
CA VAL A 260 0.01 -8.02 -5.65
C VAL A 260 0.09 -7.82 -7.16
N ASN A 261 -1.05 -7.84 -7.86
CA ASN A 261 -1.09 -7.55 -9.29
C ASN A 261 -0.78 -6.06 -9.56
N GLY A 262 -1.17 -5.16 -8.66
CA GLY A 262 -0.73 -3.77 -8.69
C GLY A 262 -1.14 -2.99 -9.93
N LEU A 263 -0.24 -2.13 -10.43
CA LEU A 263 -0.30 -1.57 -11.78
C LEU A 263 0.81 -2.19 -12.62
N GLU A 264 0.47 -2.61 -13.82
CA GLU A 264 1.40 -2.99 -14.87
C GLU A 264 1.31 -1.97 -16.01
N ALA A 265 2.44 -1.59 -16.61
CA ALA A 265 2.48 -0.81 -17.82
C ALA A 265 3.46 -1.43 -18.82
N GLU A 266 3.07 -1.50 -20.09
CA GLU A 266 3.91 -1.98 -21.18
C GLU A 266 3.94 -0.94 -22.30
N ASN A 267 5.14 -0.58 -22.76
CA ASN A 267 5.31 0.23 -23.94
C ASN A 267 5.23 -0.67 -25.19
N ARG A 268 4.25 -0.44 -26.06
CA ARG A 268 4.01 -1.27 -27.24
C ARG A 268 5.18 -1.30 -28.21
N ASP A 269 5.90 -0.19 -28.31
CA ASP A 269 6.97 0.01 -29.29
C ASP A 269 8.31 -0.54 -28.77
N THR A 270 8.66 -0.22 -27.52
CA THR A 270 9.96 -0.59 -26.93
C THR A 270 9.93 -1.92 -26.18
N LYS A 271 8.74 -2.46 -25.89
CA LYS A 271 8.52 -3.62 -25.00
C LYS A 271 9.00 -3.44 -23.56
N GLU A 272 9.27 -2.19 -23.16
CA GLU A 272 9.58 -1.86 -21.77
C GLU A 272 8.37 -2.15 -20.89
N LYS A 273 8.61 -2.77 -19.73
CA LYS A 273 7.58 -3.12 -18.75
C LYS A 273 7.87 -2.46 -17.42
N ILE A 274 6.83 -1.94 -16.79
CA ILE A 274 6.86 -1.37 -15.44
C ILE A 274 5.81 -2.10 -14.63
N HIS A 275 6.18 -2.54 -13.43
CA HIS A 275 5.25 -3.15 -12.49
C HIS A 275 5.45 -2.53 -11.11
N PHE A 276 4.36 -2.07 -10.49
CA PHE A 276 4.42 -1.64 -9.09
C PHE A 276 3.24 -2.23 -8.30
N SER A 277 3.54 -2.73 -7.10
CA SER A 277 2.59 -3.36 -6.21
C SER A 277 3.06 -3.27 -4.76
N TYR A 278 2.12 -3.30 -3.82
CA TYR A 278 2.40 -3.50 -2.40
C TYR A 278 1.40 -4.51 -1.82
N GLU A 279 1.85 -5.75 -1.65
CA GLU A 279 1.15 -6.80 -0.94
C GLU A 279 2.17 -7.64 -0.19
N THR A 280 2.08 -7.60 1.14
CA THR A 280 2.89 -8.38 2.06
C THR A 280 1.95 -9.08 3.06
N PRO A 281 2.44 -10.04 3.86
CA PRO A 281 1.61 -10.67 4.89
C PRO A 281 1.02 -9.68 5.91
N PHE A 282 1.61 -8.49 6.05
CA PHE A 282 1.25 -7.49 7.05
C PHE A 282 0.47 -6.28 6.52
N GLY A 283 0.44 -6.10 5.20
CA GLY A 283 -0.17 -4.93 4.60
C GLY A 283 -0.30 -5.06 3.11
N MET A 284 -1.37 -4.48 2.58
CA MET A 284 -1.66 -4.47 1.16
C MET A 284 -2.26 -3.13 0.75
N TRP A 285 -1.93 -2.66 -0.44
CA TRP A 285 -2.59 -1.53 -1.07
C TRP A 285 -3.08 -1.91 -2.46
N TYR A 286 -4.40 -1.88 -2.60
CA TYR A 286 -5.05 -2.00 -3.89
C TYR A 286 -4.81 -0.74 -4.71
N ILE A 287 -4.49 -0.90 -5.98
CA ILE A 287 -4.54 0.19 -6.95
C ILE A 287 -5.88 0.13 -7.65
N ARG A 288 -6.58 1.26 -7.75
CA ARG A 288 -7.92 1.38 -8.35
C ARG A 288 -8.04 2.69 -9.12
N ASN A 289 -9.10 2.82 -9.92
CA ASN A 289 -9.50 4.09 -10.53
C ASN A 289 -8.36 4.75 -11.32
N GLY A 290 -7.60 3.95 -12.08
CA GLY A 290 -6.51 4.43 -12.91
C GLY A 290 -7.03 5.20 -14.12
N ILE A 291 -6.37 6.31 -14.43
CA ILE A 291 -6.55 7.09 -15.65
C ILE A 291 -5.15 7.45 -16.17
N GLN A 292 -4.88 7.13 -17.44
CA GLN A 292 -3.67 7.57 -18.11
C GLN A 292 -3.88 8.99 -18.62
N LEU A 293 -3.02 9.89 -18.15
CA LEU A 293 -3.00 11.31 -18.49
C LEU A 293 -2.04 11.56 -19.68
N PRO A 294 -2.15 12.74 -20.33
CA PRO A 294 -1.14 13.19 -21.28
C PRO A 294 0.28 13.16 -20.68
N SER A 295 1.29 13.09 -21.54
CA SER A 295 2.70 12.99 -21.15
C SER A 295 3.05 11.71 -20.37
N ASP A 296 2.43 10.59 -20.75
CA ASP A 296 2.68 9.25 -20.20
C ASP A 296 2.52 9.11 -18.68
N LYS A 297 1.75 10.00 -18.04
CA LYS A 297 1.47 9.89 -16.61
C LYS A 297 0.26 8.98 -16.37
N VAL A 298 0.20 8.36 -15.20
CA VAL A 298 -1.01 7.68 -14.75
C VAL A 298 -1.43 8.35 -13.45
N LEU A 299 -2.73 8.48 -13.23
CA LEU A 299 -3.31 8.91 -11.97
C LEU A 299 -4.17 7.76 -11.46
N PHE A 300 -4.03 7.37 -10.20
CA PHE A 300 -4.81 6.27 -9.65
C PHE A 300 -5.07 6.47 -8.16
N GLN A 301 -5.94 5.64 -7.60
CA GLN A 301 -6.19 5.55 -6.17
C GLN A 301 -5.40 4.38 -5.58
N LEU A 302 -4.69 4.61 -4.48
CA LEU A 302 -3.92 3.62 -3.73
C LEU A 302 -4.58 3.38 -2.37
N GLY A 303 -4.82 2.11 -2.07
CA GLY A 303 -5.61 1.74 -0.90
C GLY A 303 -7.02 2.33 -0.95
N TRP A 304 -7.57 2.57 0.23
CA TRP A 304 -8.94 3.09 0.38
C TRP A 304 -9.00 4.62 0.34
N ASP A 305 -7.96 5.28 0.82
CA ASP A 305 -8.03 6.70 1.18
C ASP A 305 -6.94 7.56 0.49
N GLN A 306 -6.08 6.98 -0.38
CA GLN A 306 -4.96 7.71 -0.97
C GLN A 306 -5.10 7.82 -2.49
N ILE A 307 -4.77 8.99 -3.04
CA ILE A 307 -4.67 9.21 -4.49
C ILE A 307 -3.22 9.57 -4.81
N PRO A 308 -2.39 8.61 -5.24
CA PRO A 308 -1.08 8.93 -5.79
C PRO A 308 -1.13 9.14 -7.31
N SER A 309 -0.15 9.89 -7.82
CA SER A 309 0.09 10.05 -9.25
C SER A 309 1.47 9.50 -9.58
N PRO A 310 1.63 8.42 -10.33
CA PRO A 310 2.92 8.02 -10.89
C PRO A 310 3.29 8.92 -12.07
N SER A 311 4.55 9.34 -12.12
CA SER A 311 5.16 9.89 -13.32
C SER A 311 6.24 8.95 -13.82
N THR A 312 6.09 8.46 -15.05
CA THR A 312 7.18 7.85 -15.80
C THR A 312 7.96 8.95 -16.50
N HIS A 313 8.91 9.57 -15.80
CA HIS A 313 9.88 10.46 -16.42
C HIS A 313 11.04 9.62 -17.00
N VAL A 314 11.01 9.34 -18.31
CA VAL A 314 12.20 8.89 -19.04
C VAL A 314 13.02 10.13 -19.34
N GLY A 315 14.07 10.37 -18.56
CA GLY A 315 15.02 11.46 -18.82
C GLY A 315 15.65 11.32 -20.20
N GLN A 316 15.33 12.25 -21.11
CA GLN A 316 16.16 12.52 -22.27
C GLN A 316 17.43 13.22 -21.77
N GLY A 317 18.55 12.48 -21.77
CA GLY A 317 19.87 13.07 -21.56
C GLY A 317 20.18 14.06 -22.67
N ALA A 318 20.16 15.36 -22.33
CA ALA A 318 20.67 16.42 -23.19
C ALA A 318 22.18 16.24 -23.37
N ALA A 319 22.61 16.11 -24.62
CA ALA A 319 24.02 16.15 -24.98
C ALA A 319 24.51 17.61 -24.98
N GLU A 320 25.42 17.94 -24.07
CA GLU A 320 26.33 19.08 -24.26
C GLU A 320 27.57 18.65 -25.06
N PRO A 321 28.11 19.51 -25.95
CA PRO A 321 29.27 19.16 -26.77
C PRO A 321 30.57 19.49 -26.04
N LEU A 322 31.33 18.47 -25.67
CA LEU A 322 32.74 18.64 -25.29
C LEU A 322 33.66 17.88 -26.24
N SER A 323 34.47 18.69 -26.92
CA SER A 323 35.53 18.34 -27.85
C SER A 323 36.71 17.62 -27.19
N HIS A 324 37.24 16.61 -27.89
CA HIS A 324 38.61 16.07 -27.86
C HIS A 324 39.20 15.48 -26.54
N ARG A 325 39.30 14.13 -26.46
CA ARG A 325 40.59 13.37 -26.54
C ARG A 325 40.44 11.86 -26.26
N ARG A 326 40.91 11.06 -27.25
CA ARG A 326 41.59 9.74 -27.24
C ARG A 326 41.14 8.59 -26.29
N LEU A 327 40.61 7.55 -26.94
CA LEU A 327 41.04 6.13 -26.97
C LEU A 327 41.71 5.50 -25.72
N ALA A 328 41.02 4.53 -25.10
CA ALA A 328 41.55 3.19 -24.81
C ALA A 328 40.41 2.17 -24.63
N ARG A 329 40.69 0.92 -25.03
CA ARG A 329 39.80 -0.24 -25.15
C ARG A 329 39.37 -0.85 -23.81
N GLY A 330 38.18 -1.48 -23.82
CA GLY A 330 37.99 -2.82 -23.27
C GLY A 330 37.11 -2.91 -22.02
N GLY A 331 36.05 -3.71 -22.10
CA GLY A 331 35.32 -4.20 -20.93
C GLY A 331 33.81 -4.10 -21.07
N ALA A 332 33.19 -5.10 -21.70
CA ALA A 332 31.77 -5.31 -21.66
C ALA A 332 31.33 -5.65 -20.23
N ALA A 333 30.53 -4.75 -19.65
CA ALA A 333 29.60 -5.05 -18.57
C ALA A 333 28.33 -4.26 -18.90
N GLU A 334 27.33 -4.96 -19.45
CA GLU A 334 25.99 -4.42 -19.61
C GLU A 334 25.44 -4.14 -18.21
N GLY A 335 25.59 -2.90 -17.78
CA GLY A 335 24.91 -2.37 -16.61
C GLY A 335 23.42 -2.30 -16.93
N PHE A 336 22.63 -3.20 -16.35
CA PHE A 336 21.20 -2.97 -16.17
C PHE A 336 21.05 -1.75 -15.27
N GLY A 337 21.00 -0.56 -15.87
CA GLY A 337 20.60 0.65 -15.19
C GLY A 337 19.15 0.49 -14.78
N GLN A 338 18.91 0.22 -13.49
CA GLN A 338 17.58 0.33 -12.90
C GLN A 338 17.10 1.77 -13.15
N ARG A 339 16.11 1.92 -14.03
CA ARG A 339 15.44 3.20 -14.24
C ARG A 339 14.35 3.34 -13.20
N HIS A 340 14.31 4.49 -12.56
CA HIS A 340 13.40 4.76 -11.47
C HIS A 340 12.14 5.45 -11.98
N VAL A 341 11.00 5.10 -11.38
CA VAL A 341 9.69 5.70 -11.65
C VAL A 341 9.25 6.44 -10.40
N ASP A 342 8.81 7.69 -10.56
CA ASP A 342 8.39 8.53 -9.44
C ASP A 342 6.90 8.31 -9.17
N VAL A 343 6.52 8.23 -7.90
CA VAL A 343 5.15 8.07 -7.42
C VAL A 343 4.86 9.19 -6.43
N GLY A 344 3.99 10.12 -6.81
CA GLY A 344 3.66 11.30 -6.03
C GLY A 344 2.50 11.05 -5.09
N TRP A 345 2.52 11.69 -3.93
CA TRP A 345 1.54 11.47 -2.88
C TRP A 345 1.04 12.77 -2.24
N VAL A 346 -0.26 12.78 -1.90
CA VAL A 346 -0.91 13.83 -1.09
C VAL A 346 -1.09 13.34 0.34
N PRO A 347 -0.42 13.94 1.33
CA PRO A 347 -0.79 13.73 2.71
C PRO A 347 -2.22 14.19 2.96
N PRO A 348 -3.01 13.50 3.80
CA PRO A 348 -4.15 14.16 4.42
C PRO A 348 -3.63 15.45 5.10
N PRO A 349 -4.35 16.58 5.00
CA PRO A 349 -3.93 17.80 5.63
C PRO A 349 -3.77 17.56 7.15
N ILE A 350 -2.76 18.24 7.67
CA ILE A 350 -2.11 18.08 8.97
C ILE A 350 -3.11 17.88 10.13
N ASP A 351 -2.76 16.93 11.00
CA ASP A 351 -3.32 16.62 12.32
C ASP A 351 -4.39 17.62 12.84
N PRO A 352 -5.68 17.23 12.93
CA PRO A 352 -6.74 18.10 13.45
C PRO A 352 -6.47 18.57 14.89
N LEU A 353 -5.58 17.90 15.64
CA LEU A 353 -5.14 18.36 16.95
C LEU A 353 -4.26 19.61 16.88
N ARG A 354 -3.49 19.80 15.80
CA ARG A 354 -2.68 21.01 15.60
C ARG A 354 -3.55 22.22 15.24
N GLU A 355 -4.55 22.02 14.38
CA GLU A 355 -5.50 23.09 14.05
C GLU A 355 -6.41 23.43 15.25
N ALA A 356 -6.75 22.44 16.08
CA ALA A 356 -7.44 22.68 17.36
C ALA A 356 -6.55 23.39 18.38
N ALA A 357 -5.25 23.08 18.44
CA ALA A 357 -4.28 23.74 19.33
C ALA A 357 -4.01 25.19 18.92
N GLU A 358 -3.97 25.50 17.62
CA GLU A 358 -3.80 26.86 17.11
C GLU A 358 -5.06 27.73 17.24
N ARG A 359 -6.25 27.12 17.45
CA ARG A 359 -7.51 27.82 17.72
C ARG A 359 -7.79 28.06 19.20
N LEU A 360 -6.99 27.53 20.12
CA LEU A 360 -7.14 27.82 21.55
C LEU A 360 -6.54 29.20 21.86
N PRO A 361 -7.30 30.13 22.48
CA PRO A 361 -6.75 31.41 22.88
C PRO A 361 -5.63 31.20 23.91
N PRO A 362 -4.57 32.04 23.91
CA PRO A 362 -3.50 31.93 24.87
C PRO A 362 -4.07 32.00 26.29
N LEU A 363 -3.81 30.97 27.11
CA LEU A 363 -4.19 30.93 28.51
C LEU A 363 -3.53 32.12 29.23
N HIS A 364 -4.28 33.21 29.39
CA HIS A 364 -3.89 34.29 30.27
C HIS A 364 -3.74 33.76 31.69
N ASN A 365 -2.55 33.97 32.26
CA ASN A 365 -2.16 33.69 33.63
C ASN A 365 -3.27 34.03 34.65
N VAL A 366 -4.03 33.04 35.07
CA VAL A 366 -4.85 33.12 36.27
C VAL A 366 -3.90 33.00 37.46
N ARG A 367 -3.42 34.15 37.94
CA ARG A 367 -2.76 34.28 39.25
C ARG A 367 -3.74 33.78 40.31
N ALA A 368 -3.45 32.62 40.89
CA ALA A 368 -4.13 32.11 42.08
C ALA A 368 -3.98 33.13 43.22
N ARG A 369 -5.07 33.83 43.55
CA ARG A 369 -5.19 34.59 44.79
C ARG A 369 -5.26 33.58 45.94
N ARG A 370 -4.16 33.48 46.69
CA ARG A 370 -4.08 32.77 47.96
C ARG A 370 -4.94 33.53 48.98
N ALA A 371 -6.09 32.99 49.35
CA ALA A 371 -6.94 33.52 50.40
C ALA A 371 -6.26 33.32 51.76
N SER A 372 -5.96 34.43 52.44
CA SER A 372 -5.63 34.48 53.86
C SER A 372 -6.89 34.17 54.69
N ARG A 373 -6.83 33.15 55.54
CA ARG A 373 -7.81 32.92 56.62
C ARG A 373 -7.62 33.98 57.72
N PRO A 374 -8.69 34.55 58.30
CA PRO A 374 -8.62 35.26 59.56
C PRO A 374 -8.94 34.33 60.75
N GLY A 375 -8.32 34.65 61.89
CA GLY A 375 -8.84 34.52 63.26
C GLY A 375 -9.37 33.18 63.72
#